data_AF-G4ZUW4-F1
#
_entry.id   AF-G4ZUW4-F1
#
_cell.length_a   1.000
_cell.length_b   1.000
_cell.length_c   1.000
_cell.angle_alpha   90.00
_cell.angle_beta   90.00
_cell.angle_gamma   90.00
#
_symmetry.space_group_name_H-M   'P 1'
#
loop_
_entity.id
_entity.type
_entity.pdbx_description
1 polymer ?
#
loop_
_entity_poly.entity_id
_entity_poly.type
_entity_poly.pdbx_seq_one_letter_code
_entity_poly.pdbx_strand_id
1 'polypeptide(L)'
;MRDVCIDNYHNSQWEWRSEITAPNRVTMCMNTFRSRYADKVGISVLPGLVVMQIFIMGVVSLYEVMSPKRLRWINRNQSFVHKLSSITNSLSKSPSKAQVETKTMAKLEEQEAAQAAPAEVEEDVKMSDAEHSGEVAANEGEGGASGSSKNKKKKKNKKKKSKAAAGGAGSKPAPFRGVSGFTDSYVGVGQTEPPTIPIEKLFPDGHFPVGEIQEHPGDLNTFRTTSEEKRALDRAQEDLYETVRHAAEVHRHVRKFAQSIMKPGVKLIDMCTQLENKNRELVVEAGFARGIGFPTGCSLNHVAAHYTPNSGDDTVLSYGDVMKVDFGTQINGRIIDSAWTVAFDPQFDPLLEAAKAATNAGIACAGIDARLGEIGGEIQEVMESFEVTIDGKTYPVKSIRNLNGHSIGPYQIHAGKSVPIVKTEDQTKMEEGEIFAIETFNTTGRGYVVEDGECSHYAKAFDAPHVPLRLPRAKKLLGHITRTFGTLPWCRRWIEREDGGSATINPKGAKQEKYLMALKNLVDTGIVTAYPPLVDVKGSYTAHCVSRR
;
A
#
# COMPACT_ATOMS: atom_id res chain seq x y z
N MET A 1 58.95 -13.64 15.61
CA MET A 1 57.95 -12.64 15.18
C MET A 1 57.79 -12.77 13.67
N ARG A 2 56.72 -13.41 13.17
CA ARG A 2 56.54 -13.65 11.71
C ARG A 2 55.28 -12.99 11.11
N ASP A 3 54.36 -12.51 11.94
CA ASP A 3 53.12 -11.90 11.49
C ASP A 3 52.83 -10.60 12.26
N VAL A 4 52.20 -9.64 11.61
CA VAL A 4 51.73 -8.38 12.19
C VAL A 4 50.20 -8.39 12.20
N CYS A 5 49.59 -8.00 13.33
CA CYS A 5 48.14 -7.84 13.43
C CYS A 5 47.73 -6.52 12.77
N ILE A 6 46.72 -6.56 11.90
CA ILE A 6 46.11 -5.38 11.29
C ILE A 6 44.72 -5.21 11.90
N ASP A 7 44.40 -3.98 12.32
CA ASP A 7 43.08 -3.64 12.84
C ASP A 7 42.07 -3.61 11.68
N ASN A 8 41.08 -4.49 11.71
CA ASN A 8 39.99 -4.55 10.74
C ASN A 8 38.66 -4.49 11.49
N TYR A 9 37.97 -3.36 11.33
CA TYR A 9 36.73 -3.01 12.05
C TYR A 9 35.57 -4.00 11.81
N HIS A 10 35.65 -4.83 10.77
CA HIS A 10 34.55 -5.70 10.35
C HIS A 10 34.56 -7.11 10.97
N ASN A 11 35.63 -7.52 11.68
CA ASN A 11 35.77 -8.91 12.15
C ASN A 11 36.14 -9.02 13.65
N SER A 12 35.89 -7.98 14.44
CA SER A 12 36.18 -7.96 15.88
C SER A 12 35.09 -8.74 16.64
N GLN A 13 35.44 -9.89 17.22
CA GLN A 13 34.55 -10.60 18.16
C GLN A 13 34.87 -10.21 19.60
N TRP A 14 33.82 -9.95 20.39
CA TRP A 14 33.92 -9.61 21.80
C TRP A 14 33.78 -10.87 22.66
N GLU A 15 34.83 -11.22 23.41
CA GLU A 15 34.81 -12.37 24.33
C GLU A 15 34.63 -11.87 25.77
N TRP A 16 33.65 -12.43 26.48
CA TRP A 16 33.45 -12.20 27.90
C TRP A 16 34.35 -13.14 28.72
N ARG A 17 35.21 -12.59 29.57
CA ARG A 17 35.95 -13.36 30.57
C ARG A 17 35.81 -12.74 31.95
N SER A 18 35.44 -13.58 32.91
CA SER A 18 35.52 -13.31 34.35
C SER A 18 36.68 -14.13 34.92
N GLU A 19 37.72 -13.48 35.45
CA GLU A 19 38.84 -14.18 36.11
C GLU A 19 38.60 -14.44 37.61
N ILE A 20 37.37 -14.29 38.12
CA ILE A 20 37.09 -14.48 39.55
C ILE A 20 35.85 -15.35 39.75
N THR A 21 35.99 -16.37 40.61
CA THR A 21 35.04 -17.49 40.80
C THR A 21 33.90 -17.22 41.80
N ALA A 22 33.70 -15.98 42.28
CA ALA A 22 32.61 -15.64 43.20
C ALA A 22 32.08 -14.21 42.99
N PRO A 23 30.79 -14.01 42.69
CA PRO A 23 30.26 -12.69 42.33
C PRO A 23 29.83 -11.88 43.56
N ASN A 24 30.34 -10.65 43.69
CA ASN A 24 29.73 -9.61 44.53
C ASN A 24 29.50 -8.32 43.72
N ARG A 25 28.71 -7.39 44.28
CA ARG A 25 28.21 -6.19 43.58
C ARG A 25 29.33 -5.25 43.08
N VAL A 26 30.52 -5.33 43.68
CA VAL A 26 31.71 -4.57 43.27
C VAL A 26 32.46 -5.27 42.13
N THR A 27 32.41 -6.61 42.07
CA THR A 27 33.08 -7.40 41.01
C THR A 27 32.43 -7.23 39.63
N MET A 28 31.13 -6.92 39.55
CA MET A 28 30.47 -6.58 38.28
C MET A 28 30.99 -5.29 37.65
N CYS A 29 31.64 -4.40 38.42
CA CYS A 29 32.16 -3.13 37.92
C CYS A 29 33.61 -3.20 37.40
N MET A 30 34.31 -4.33 37.56
CA MET A 30 35.69 -4.54 37.08
C MET A 30 35.76 -5.50 35.89
N ASN A 31 34.75 -5.49 35.02
CA ASN A 31 34.74 -6.31 33.81
C ASN A 31 35.60 -5.64 32.73
N THR A 32 36.58 -6.36 32.20
CA THR A 32 37.44 -5.87 31.11
C THR A 32 37.04 -6.56 29.82
N PHE A 33 36.51 -5.80 28.85
CA PHE A 33 36.31 -6.30 27.50
C PHE A 33 37.66 -6.30 26.77
N ARG A 34 38.03 -7.43 26.16
CA ARG A 34 39.20 -7.50 25.27
C ARG A 34 38.75 -7.88 23.87
N SER A 35 39.18 -7.10 22.88
CA SER A 35 39.08 -7.45 21.47
C SER A 35 40.17 -8.46 21.13
N ARG A 36 39.80 -9.58 20.48
CA ARG A 36 40.78 -10.53 19.92
C ARG A 36 40.91 -10.25 18.42
N TYR A 37 42.12 -9.96 17.95
CA TYR A 37 42.42 -9.77 16.52
C TYR A 37 42.36 -11.11 15.79
N ALA A 38 41.49 -11.22 14.79
CA ALA A 38 41.28 -12.47 14.05
C ALA A 38 42.34 -12.69 12.95
N ASP A 39 42.86 -11.63 12.36
CA ASP A 39 43.66 -11.75 11.14
C ASP A 39 45.12 -11.32 11.33
N LYS A 40 46.03 -12.26 11.02
CA LYS A 40 47.47 -12.06 10.97
C LYS A 40 47.92 -12.02 9.52
N VAL A 41 48.62 -10.96 9.12
CA VAL A 41 49.20 -10.86 7.77
C VAL A 41 50.72 -11.02 7.87
N GLY A 42 51.28 -11.88 7.03
CA GLY A 42 52.72 -12.10 6.97
C GLY A 42 53.45 -10.84 6.53
N ILE A 43 54.54 -10.49 7.21
CA ILE A 43 55.37 -9.30 6.93
C ILE A 43 55.84 -9.23 5.46
N SER A 44 55.93 -10.36 4.76
CA SER A 44 56.33 -10.44 3.36
C SER A 44 55.34 -9.81 2.37
N VAL A 45 54.10 -9.54 2.78
CA VAL A 45 53.02 -9.04 1.88
C VAL A 45 52.89 -7.51 1.90
N LEU A 46 53.36 -6.86 2.98
CA LEU A 46 53.26 -5.42 3.21
C LEU A 46 53.96 -4.56 2.13
N PRO A 47 55.19 -4.87 1.67
CA PRO A 47 55.84 -4.07 0.63
C PRO A 47 55.07 -4.09 -0.70
N GLY A 48 54.46 -5.22 -1.05
CA GLY A 48 53.69 -5.36 -2.29
C GLY A 48 52.40 -4.53 -2.27
N LEU A 49 51.67 -4.53 -1.14
CA LEU A 49 50.44 -3.76 -0.98
C LEU A 49 50.69 -2.25 -1.00
N VAL A 50 51.76 -1.78 -0.34
CA VAL A 50 52.12 -0.35 -0.33
C VAL A 50 52.53 0.12 -1.73
N VAL A 51 53.32 -0.67 -2.46
CA VAL A 51 53.70 -0.34 -3.85
C VAL A 51 52.47 -0.32 -4.76
N MET A 52 51.54 -1.26 -4.60
CA MET A 52 50.32 -1.29 -5.40
C MET A 52 49.43 -0.07 -5.13
N GLN A 53 49.31 0.35 -3.86
CA GLN A 53 48.53 1.52 -3.48
C GLN A 53 49.13 2.83 -4.01
N ILE A 54 50.46 2.97 -4.00
CA ILE A 54 51.17 4.11 -4.61
C ILE A 54 50.91 4.16 -6.12
N PHE A 55 50.94 3.00 -6.80
CA PHE A 55 50.63 2.93 -8.23
C PHE A 55 49.18 3.31 -8.54
N ILE A 56 48.22 2.85 -7.74
CA ILE A 56 46.79 3.16 -7.92
C ILE A 56 46.55 4.66 -7.71
N MET A 57 47.10 5.24 -6.64
CA MET A 57 46.97 6.68 -6.38
C MET A 57 47.65 7.53 -7.45
N GLY A 58 48.80 7.09 -7.98
CA GLY A 58 49.47 7.75 -9.10
C GLY A 58 48.65 7.71 -10.40
N VAL A 59 47.97 6.60 -10.68
CA VAL A 59 47.09 6.47 -11.86
C VAL A 59 45.85 7.33 -11.74
N VAL A 60 45.22 7.40 -10.56
CA VAL A 60 44.05 8.25 -10.31
C VAL A 60 44.42 9.73 -10.44
N SER A 61 45.58 10.13 -9.88
CA SER A 61 46.08 11.50 -10.00
C SER A 61 46.42 11.87 -11.45
N LEU A 62 46.95 10.94 -12.25
CA LEU A 62 47.13 11.15 -13.70
C LEU A 62 45.79 11.28 -14.45
N TYR A 63 44.74 10.61 -13.97
CA TYR A 63 43.40 10.63 -14.57
C TYR A 63 42.67 11.96 -14.30
N GLU A 64 42.84 12.52 -13.10
CA GLU A 64 42.22 13.81 -12.73
C GLU A 64 42.90 15.03 -13.40
N VAL A 65 44.17 14.91 -13.80
CA VAL A 65 44.93 16.01 -14.43
C VAL A 65 44.70 16.13 -15.96
N MET A 66 44.05 15.16 -16.61
CA MET A 66 43.81 15.21 -18.06
C MET A 66 42.42 15.79 -18.42
N SER A 67 42.41 16.98 -19.05
CA SER A 67 41.20 17.75 -19.41
C SER A 67 40.30 17.16 -20.54
N PRO A 68 39.05 17.65 -20.72
CA PRO A 68 37.94 16.98 -21.44
C PRO A 68 38.01 16.85 -22.98
N LYS A 69 39.19 16.92 -23.63
CA LYS A 69 39.26 17.02 -25.11
C LYS A 69 39.55 15.73 -25.88
N ARG A 70 39.43 14.54 -25.28
CA ARG A 70 39.63 13.26 -26.00
C ARG A 70 38.55 12.19 -25.81
N LEU A 71 37.28 12.58 -25.65
CA LEU A 71 36.16 11.62 -25.70
C LEU A 71 35.85 11.06 -27.11
N ARG A 72 36.42 11.61 -28.20
CA ARG A 72 36.10 11.17 -29.57
C ARG A 72 36.89 9.97 -30.09
N TRP A 73 37.96 9.54 -29.41
CA TRP A 73 38.75 8.38 -29.85
C TRP A 73 38.25 7.05 -29.29
N ILE A 74 37.64 7.06 -28.08
CA ILE A 74 37.16 5.85 -27.40
C ILE A 74 35.86 5.30 -28.02
N ASN A 75 35.01 6.15 -28.59
CA ASN A 75 33.78 5.70 -29.25
C ASN A 75 34.01 4.91 -30.56
N ARG A 76 35.27 4.75 -31.00
CA ARG A 76 35.60 4.07 -32.26
C ARG A 76 36.25 2.70 -32.09
N ASN A 77 36.51 2.22 -30.87
CA ASN A 77 37.15 0.92 -30.61
C ASN A 77 36.55 0.17 -29.39
N GLN A 78 35.24 -0.12 -29.44
CA GLN A 78 34.53 -0.91 -28.42
C GLN A 78 35.03 -2.35 -28.26
N SER A 79 35.75 -2.92 -29.23
CA SER A 79 36.19 -4.34 -29.16
C SER A 79 37.37 -4.60 -28.21
N PHE A 80 38.15 -3.57 -27.85
CA PHE A 80 39.30 -3.72 -26.95
C PHE A 80 38.88 -3.73 -25.46
N VAL A 81 37.87 -2.94 -25.11
CA VAL A 81 37.33 -2.84 -23.73
C VAL A 81 36.61 -4.14 -23.34
N HIS A 82 35.89 -4.76 -24.26
CA HIS A 82 35.23 -6.05 -24.03
C HIS A 82 36.23 -7.20 -23.77
N LYS A 83 37.42 -7.14 -24.37
CA LYS A 83 38.47 -8.17 -24.21
C LYS A 83 39.18 -8.10 -22.85
N LEU A 84 39.31 -6.91 -22.28
CA LEU A 84 39.90 -6.72 -20.94
C LEU A 84 38.96 -7.16 -19.82
N SER A 85 37.65 -6.88 -19.95
CA SER A 85 36.63 -7.32 -18.98
C SER A 85 36.51 -8.86 -18.89
N SER A 86 36.73 -9.56 -20.01
CA SER A 86 36.73 -11.03 -20.05
C SER A 86 37.91 -11.66 -19.30
N ILE A 87 39.05 -10.98 -19.22
CA ILE A 87 40.26 -11.50 -18.56
C ILE A 87 40.18 -11.28 -17.04
N THR A 88 39.59 -10.17 -16.60
CA THR A 88 39.38 -9.90 -15.17
C THR A 88 38.35 -10.85 -14.55
N ASN A 89 37.33 -11.28 -15.31
CA ASN A 89 36.33 -12.24 -14.83
C ASN A 89 36.82 -13.69 -14.78
N SER A 90 37.90 -14.06 -15.48
CA SER A 90 38.47 -15.42 -15.39
C SER A 90 39.45 -15.60 -14.22
N LEU A 91 39.96 -14.51 -13.66
CA LEU A 91 40.92 -14.54 -12.53
C LEU A 91 40.25 -14.48 -11.15
N SER A 92 38.95 -14.17 -11.06
CA SER A 92 38.19 -14.09 -9.80
C SER A 92 37.46 -15.38 -9.39
N LYS A 93 37.54 -16.44 -10.20
CA LYS A 93 36.91 -17.74 -9.91
C LYS A 93 37.96 -18.82 -9.65
N SER A 94 38.55 -18.81 -8.45
CA SER A 94 39.18 -19.98 -7.85
C SER A 94 38.36 -20.42 -6.62
N PRO A 95 37.90 -21.68 -6.53
CA PRO A 95 37.06 -22.12 -5.42
C PRO A 95 37.88 -22.36 -4.14
N SER A 96 37.29 -22.03 -2.99
CA SER A 96 37.88 -22.25 -1.67
C SER A 96 37.86 -23.74 -1.29
N LYS A 97 38.87 -24.18 -0.51
CA LYS A 97 39.06 -25.59 -0.08
C LYS A 97 37.86 -26.22 0.64
N ALA A 98 36.94 -25.44 1.21
CA ALA A 98 35.74 -25.93 1.88
C ALA A 98 34.64 -26.45 0.91
N GLN A 99 34.65 -26.03 -0.36
CA GLN A 99 33.72 -26.55 -1.38
C GLN A 99 34.16 -27.89 -1.99
N VAL A 100 35.40 -28.33 -1.72
CA VAL A 100 35.95 -29.59 -2.24
C VAL A 100 35.57 -30.77 -1.32
N GLU A 101 35.52 -30.56 0.00
CA GLU A 101 35.15 -31.63 0.96
C GLU A 101 33.64 -31.93 0.96
N THR A 102 32.79 -30.93 0.76
CA THR A 102 31.32 -31.09 0.66
C THR A 102 30.88 -31.78 -0.63
N LYS A 103 31.59 -31.54 -1.75
CA LYS A 103 31.35 -32.25 -3.03
C LYS A 103 31.85 -33.70 -3.03
N THR A 104 32.77 -34.05 -2.15
CA THR A 104 33.30 -35.43 -2.07
C THR A 104 32.37 -36.31 -1.23
N MET A 105 31.69 -35.76 -0.22
CA MET A 105 30.68 -36.46 0.58
C MET A 105 29.36 -36.67 -0.18
N ALA A 106 28.87 -35.65 -0.90
CA ALA A 106 27.64 -35.78 -1.71
C ALA A 106 27.78 -36.78 -2.87
N LYS A 107 29.00 -37.01 -3.37
CA LYS A 107 29.27 -37.97 -4.46
C LYS A 107 29.43 -39.42 -3.98
N LEU A 108 29.58 -39.63 -2.66
CA LEU A 108 29.60 -40.95 -2.03
C LEU A 108 28.18 -41.41 -1.67
N GLU A 109 27.28 -40.51 -1.28
CA GLU A 109 25.86 -40.84 -1.02
C GLU A 109 25.06 -41.13 -2.32
N GLU A 110 25.45 -40.52 -3.46
CA GLU A 110 24.81 -40.78 -4.76
C GLU A 110 25.27 -42.10 -5.41
N GLN A 111 26.35 -42.73 -4.90
CA GLN A 111 26.83 -44.03 -5.38
C GLN A 111 26.28 -45.23 -4.59
N GLU A 112 25.72 -45.04 -3.39
CA GLU A 112 25.01 -46.10 -2.64
C GLU A 112 23.53 -46.22 -3.05
N ALA A 113 22.92 -45.19 -3.63
CA ALA A 113 21.51 -45.23 -4.07
C ALA A 113 21.28 -45.90 -5.44
N ALA A 114 22.34 -46.24 -6.18
CA ALA A 114 22.26 -46.83 -7.53
C ALA A 114 22.33 -48.37 -7.58
N GLN A 115 22.32 -49.06 -6.43
CA GLN A 115 22.31 -50.53 -6.34
C GLN A 115 21.09 -51.04 -5.56
N ALA A 116 19.87 -50.70 -5.97
CA ALA A 116 18.67 -51.42 -5.53
C ALA A 116 17.48 -51.20 -6.49
N ALA A 117 17.41 -52.01 -7.55
CA ALA A 117 16.16 -52.26 -8.27
C ALA A 117 16.19 -53.67 -8.88
N PRO A 118 15.17 -54.52 -8.65
CA PRO A 118 14.81 -55.57 -9.57
C PRO A 118 13.56 -55.20 -10.39
N ALA A 119 13.51 -55.76 -11.60
CA ALA A 119 12.53 -55.55 -12.65
C ALA A 119 11.42 -56.64 -12.63
N GLU A 120 10.22 -56.28 -13.10
CA GLU A 120 9.14 -57.18 -13.57
C GLU A 120 8.52 -56.49 -14.81
N VAL A 121 8.63 -57.00 -16.04
CA VAL A 121 7.93 -58.11 -16.75
C VAL A 121 6.43 -57.85 -17.00
N GLU A 122 6.08 -57.69 -18.28
CA GLU A 122 4.72 -57.67 -18.84
C GLU A 122 4.07 -59.07 -18.80
N GLU A 123 2.74 -59.14 -18.61
CA GLU A 123 1.84 -59.94 -19.48
C GLU A 123 0.34 -59.64 -19.23
N ASP A 124 -0.43 -59.99 -20.26
CA ASP A 124 -1.83 -59.70 -20.63
C ASP A 124 -2.97 -60.26 -19.74
N VAL A 125 -4.21 -59.87 -20.13
CA VAL A 125 -5.47 -60.68 -20.22
C VAL A 125 -6.68 -60.20 -19.38
N LYS A 126 -7.61 -59.50 -20.08
CA LYS A 126 -9.05 -59.84 -20.36
C LYS A 126 -10.10 -60.05 -19.24
N MET A 127 -11.34 -59.65 -19.62
CA MET A 127 -12.69 -60.13 -19.20
C MET A 127 -13.19 -59.67 -17.82
N SER A 128 -14.47 -59.50 -17.52
CA SER A 128 -15.75 -59.31 -18.24
C SER A 128 -16.85 -59.26 -17.13
N ASP A 129 -17.91 -58.52 -17.39
CA ASP A 129 -19.31 -58.79 -16.99
C ASP A 129 -19.84 -58.69 -15.54
N ALA A 130 -21.07 -58.13 -15.55
CA ALA A 130 -22.30 -58.50 -14.83
C ALA A 130 -22.49 -58.04 -13.38
N GLU A 131 -23.45 -57.12 -13.15
CA GLU A 131 -24.83 -57.36 -12.62
C GLU A 131 -24.82 -57.33 -11.08
N HIS A 132 -25.81 -56.90 -10.30
CA HIS A 132 -27.29 -56.89 -10.35
C HIS A 132 -27.71 -55.94 -9.18
N SER A 133 -28.68 -55.00 -9.27
CA SER A 133 -30.16 -55.12 -9.12
C SER A 133 -30.74 -54.54 -7.83
N GLY A 134 -31.99 -54.06 -7.94
CA GLY A 134 -32.95 -53.74 -6.86
C GLY A 134 -33.60 -52.37 -7.11
N GLU A 135 -34.67 -52.22 -7.91
CA GLU A 135 -36.11 -52.49 -7.64
C GLU A 135 -36.63 -51.67 -6.42
N VAL A 136 -37.75 -50.92 -6.41
CA VAL A 136 -39.15 -51.21 -6.82
C VAL A 136 -39.95 -49.90 -7.05
N ALA A 137 -41.04 -50.00 -7.81
CA ALA A 137 -42.00 -48.98 -8.27
C ALA A 137 -43.25 -48.75 -7.39
N ALA A 138 -44.01 -47.67 -7.69
CA ALA A 138 -45.50 -47.55 -7.78
C ALA A 138 -45.86 -46.05 -8.01
N ASN A 139 -46.42 -45.59 -9.14
CA ASN A 139 -47.83 -45.64 -9.64
C ASN A 139 -48.85 -44.94 -8.70
N GLU A 140 -49.85 -44.15 -9.09
CA GLU A 140 -50.62 -43.97 -10.35
C GLU A 140 -51.60 -42.77 -10.16
N GLY A 141 -52.30 -42.31 -11.22
CA GLY A 141 -53.55 -41.51 -11.09
C GLY A 141 -53.85 -40.43 -12.16
N GLU A 142 -54.78 -40.74 -13.06
CA GLU A 142 -55.15 -40.06 -14.33
C GLU A 142 -56.30 -39.01 -14.31
N GLY A 143 -56.51 -38.35 -15.47
CA GLY A 143 -57.82 -37.89 -16.01
C GLY A 143 -57.72 -36.62 -16.88
N GLY A 144 -57.66 -36.67 -18.24
CA GLY A 144 -58.77 -36.72 -19.22
C GLY A 144 -59.51 -35.36 -19.41
N ALA A 145 -59.92 -34.82 -20.57
CA ALA A 145 -59.84 -35.13 -22.01
C ALA A 145 -60.31 -33.91 -22.88
N SER A 146 -59.88 -33.88 -24.15
CA SER A 146 -60.55 -33.36 -25.38
C SER A 146 -60.55 -31.85 -25.77
N GLY A 147 -60.41 -31.57 -27.09
CA GLY A 147 -61.05 -30.39 -27.71
C GLY A 147 -60.37 -29.61 -28.87
N SER A 148 -60.24 -30.22 -30.05
CA SER A 148 -60.08 -29.66 -31.43
C SER A 148 -60.29 -28.16 -31.78
N SER A 149 -59.24 -27.57 -32.40
CA SER A 149 -59.11 -26.85 -33.70
C SER A 149 -60.11 -25.83 -34.32
N LYS A 150 -59.50 -24.73 -34.82
CA LYS A 150 -59.76 -23.89 -36.04
C LYS A 150 -61.04 -23.05 -36.19
N ASN A 151 -60.90 -21.71 -36.35
CA ASN A 151 -60.94 -21.08 -37.70
C ASN A 151 -60.54 -19.57 -37.72
N LYS A 152 -60.01 -19.16 -38.88
CA LYS A 152 -59.54 -17.81 -39.28
C LYS A 152 -60.68 -16.86 -39.72
N LYS A 153 -60.57 -15.54 -39.44
CA LYS A 153 -60.53 -14.43 -40.45
C LYS A 153 -60.48 -12.98 -39.90
N LYS A 154 -59.35 -12.31 -40.18
CA LYS A 154 -59.13 -10.99 -40.85
C LYS A 154 -59.61 -9.63 -40.28
N LYS A 155 -58.61 -8.70 -40.27
CA LYS A 155 -58.59 -7.20 -40.39
C LYS A 155 -58.79 -6.42 -39.07
N LYS A 156 -58.08 -5.32 -38.75
CA LYS A 156 -57.07 -4.48 -39.43
C LYS A 156 -56.35 -3.60 -38.37
N ASN A 157 -55.03 -3.45 -38.50
CA ASN A 157 -54.06 -2.50 -37.92
C ASN A 157 -54.51 -1.31 -37.03
N LYS A 158 -53.81 -1.11 -35.90
CA LYS A 158 -52.95 0.09 -35.68
C LYS A 158 -52.04 0.04 -34.42
N LYS A 159 -50.80 0.49 -34.63
CA LYS A 159 -49.82 1.15 -33.72
C LYS A 159 -48.95 0.33 -32.74
N LYS A 160 -47.66 0.24 -33.14
CA LYS A 160 -46.40 0.44 -32.40
C LYS A 160 -46.25 -0.14 -30.97
N LYS A 161 -45.42 -1.18 -30.87
CA LYS A 161 -44.48 -1.41 -29.76
C LYS A 161 -43.16 -1.95 -30.29
N SER A 162 -42.08 -1.41 -29.74
CA SER A 162 -40.67 -1.70 -29.98
C SER A 162 -40.34 -3.18 -29.82
N LYS A 163 -39.57 -3.74 -30.76
CA LYS A 163 -38.96 -5.06 -30.60
C LYS A 163 -37.87 -4.97 -29.54
N ALA A 164 -38.06 -5.72 -28.45
CA ALA A 164 -36.99 -6.15 -27.58
C ALA A 164 -35.98 -6.99 -28.40
N ALA A 165 -34.70 -6.67 -28.27
CA ALA A 165 -33.60 -7.50 -28.76
C ALA A 165 -33.07 -8.35 -27.60
N ALA A 166 -33.14 -9.66 -27.83
CA ALA A 166 -32.47 -10.79 -27.19
C ALA A 166 -31.67 -10.54 -25.90
N GLY A 167 -32.14 -11.16 -24.81
CA GLY A 167 -31.31 -11.46 -23.65
C GLY A 167 -30.21 -12.44 -24.03
N GLY A 168 -28.96 -11.96 -23.94
CA GLY A 168 -27.77 -12.79 -23.92
C GLY A 168 -27.59 -13.45 -22.56
N ALA A 169 -27.20 -14.72 -22.61
CA ALA A 169 -26.97 -15.63 -21.50
C ALA A 169 -26.11 -15.04 -20.37
N GLY A 170 -26.33 -15.52 -19.15
CA GLY A 170 -25.63 -15.13 -17.94
C GLY A 170 -24.12 -15.09 -18.15
N SER A 171 -23.58 -13.87 -18.19
CA SER A 171 -22.14 -13.66 -18.11
C SER A 171 -21.68 -14.14 -16.74
N LYS A 172 -20.73 -15.08 -16.71
CA LYS A 172 -19.95 -15.35 -15.50
C LYS A 172 -19.53 -13.99 -14.92
N PRO A 173 -19.70 -13.73 -13.62
CA PRO A 173 -19.23 -12.49 -13.02
C PRO A 173 -17.76 -12.30 -13.40
N ALA A 174 -17.41 -11.08 -13.83
CA ALA A 174 -16.05 -10.78 -14.20
C ALA A 174 -15.10 -11.23 -13.07
N PRO A 175 -13.97 -11.88 -13.39
CA PRO A 175 -13.05 -12.35 -12.36
C PRO A 175 -12.67 -11.17 -11.46
N PHE A 176 -12.71 -11.39 -10.16
CA PHE A 176 -12.35 -10.39 -9.16
C PHE A 176 -10.89 -9.96 -9.36
N ARG A 177 -10.67 -8.69 -9.69
CA ARG A 177 -9.35 -8.08 -9.91
C ARG A 177 -9.02 -7.13 -8.76
N GLY A 178 -9.01 -7.67 -7.55
CA GLY A 178 -8.50 -6.96 -6.37
C GLY A 178 -7.00 -6.73 -6.45
N VAL A 179 -6.45 -6.08 -5.44
CA VAL A 179 -4.99 -5.88 -5.32
C VAL A 179 -4.33 -7.26 -5.21
N SER A 180 -3.48 -7.61 -6.16
CA SER A 180 -2.63 -8.80 -6.09
C SER A 180 -1.49 -8.59 -5.08
N GLY A 181 -1.09 -9.64 -4.38
CA GLY A 181 0.09 -9.63 -3.50
C GLY A 181 -0.18 -9.50 -1.99
N PHE A 182 -1.43 -9.32 -1.55
CA PHE A 182 -1.79 -9.58 -0.16
C PHE A 182 -2.35 -10.99 -0.06
N THR A 183 -1.47 -11.91 0.34
CA THR A 183 -1.78 -13.30 0.65
C THR A 183 -2.83 -13.35 1.75
N ASP A 184 -3.42 -14.53 2.00
CA ASP A 184 -4.22 -14.76 3.20
C ASP A 184 -3.34 -14.78 4.47
N SER A 185 -2.29 -13.94 4.54
CA SER A 185 -1.35 -13.81 5.67
C SER A 185 -2.07 -13.51 6.97
N TYR A 186 -3.22 -12.83 6.90
CA TYR A 186 -4.09 -12.57 8.04
C TYR A 186 -4.66 -13.87 8.65
N VAL A 187 -4.90 -14.90 7.85
CA VAL A 187 -5.30 -16.24 8.34
C VAL A 187 -4.14 -16.87 9.11
N GLY A 188 -2.90 -16.62 8.67
CA GLY A 188 -1.69 -17.07 9.37
C GLY A 188 -1.55 -16.50 10.79
N VAL A 189 -2.06 -15.29 11.04
CA VAL A 189 -2.11 -14.69 12.40
C VAL A 189 -3.40 -15.03 13.16
N GLY A 190 -4.25 -15.91 12.61
CA GLY A 190 -5.44 -16.41 13.30
C GLY A 190 -6.70 -15.55 13.15
N GLN A 191 -6.74 -14.63 12.17
CA GLN A 191 -7.96 -13.86 11.86
C GLN A 191 -9.06 -14.74 11.23
N THR A 192 -10.31 -14.36 11.43
CA THR A 192 -11.49 -14.99 10.80
C THR A 192 -11.76 -14.50 9.37
N GLU A 193 -12.60 -15.22 8.61
CA GLU A 193 -13.08 -14.78 7.29
C GLU A 193 -14.63 -14.82 7.28
N PRO A 194 -15.32 -13.66 7.22
CA PRO A 194 -14.78 -12.30 7.22
C PRO A 194 -14.09 -11.94 8.56
N PRO A 195 -13.20 -10.93 8.60
CA PRO A 195 -12.43 -10.60 9.80
C PRO A 195 -13.33 -10.04 10.90
N THR A 196 -13.23 -10.58 12.11
CA THR A 196 -14.04 -10.18 13.28
C THR A 196 -13.24 -10.07 14.57
N ILE A 197 -11.99 -10.53 14.59
CA ILE A 197 -11.14 -10.44 15.77
C ILE A 197 -10.46 -9.06 15.76
N PRO A 198 -10.65 -8.24 16.81
CA PRO A 198 -9.91 -6.99 17.00
C PRO A 198 -8.40 -7.18 16.81
N ILE A 199 -7.74 -6.24 16.14
CA ILE A 199 -6.32 -6.37 15.83
C ILE A 199 -5.47 -6.44 17.10
N GLU A 200 -5.80 -5.67 18.14
CA GLU A 200 -5.14 -5.75 19.45
C GLU A 200 -5.17 -7.14 20.09
N LYS A 201 -6.14 -8.00 19.74
CA LYS A 201 -6.23 -9.37 20.29
C LYS A 201 -5.38 -10.38 19.50
N LEU A 202 -5.04 -10.07 18.25
CA LEU A 202 -4.14 -10.88 17.44
C LEU A 202 -2.67 -10.69 17.87
N PHE A 203 -2.36 -9.53 18.47
CA PHE A 203 -1.03 -9.13 18.93
C PHE A 203 -1.07 -8.75 20.42
N PRO A 204 -1.24 -9.73 21.34
CA PRO A 204 -1.47 -9.47 22.77
C PRO A 204 -0.25 -8.91 23.51
N ASP A 205 0.95 -9.00 22.92
CA ASP A 205 2.18 -8.40 23.41
C ASP A 205 2.30 -6.90 23.06
N GLY A 206 1.39 -6.38 22.22
CA GLY A 206 1.40 -4.98 21.79
C GLY A 206 2.40 -4.68 20.67
N HIS A 207 3.01 -5.71 20.07
CA HIS A 207 3.96 -5.57 18.97
C HIS A 207 3.27 -5.87 17.63
N PHE A 208 3.09 -4.84 16.81
CA PHE A 208 2.39 -4.96 15.54
C PHE A 208 3.37 -5.16 14.38
N PRO A 209 2.95 -5.82 13.28
CA PRO A 209 3.82 -6.05 12.14
C PRO A 209 4.39 -4.75 11.56
N VAL A 210 5.71 -4.69 11.45
CA VAL A 210 6.42 -3.58 10.80
C VAL A 210 6.05 -3.55 9.32
N GLY A 211 5.89 -2.34 8.77
CA GLY A 211 5.75 -2.12 7.34
C GLY A 211 7.07 -2.35 6.59
N GLU A 212 7.10 -1.97 5.31
CA GLU A 212 8.34 -2.01 4.55
C GLU A 212 9.34 -0.96 5.06
N ILE A 213 10.54 -1.40 5.45
CA ILE A 213 11.66 -0.51 5.80
C ILE A 213 12.52 -0.32 4.55
N GLN A 214 12.78 0.94 4.19
CA GLN A 214 13.68 1.30 3.09
C GLN A 214 14.85 2.14 3.61
N GLU A 215 16.01 2.02 2.96
CA GLU A 215 17.13 2.93 3.19
C GLU A 215 16.82 4.31 2.60
N HIS A 216 17.28 5.39 3.24
CA HIS A 216 17.02 6.73 2.74
C HIS A 216 17.76 6.99 1.41
N PRO A 217 17.11 7.64 0.42
CA PRO A 217 17.74 7.97 -0.84
C PRO A 217 18.93 8.92 -0.62
N GLY A 218 20.06 8.60 -1.25
CA GLY A 218 21.28 9.41 -1.17
C GLY A 218 22.09 9.22 0.12
N ASP A 219 21.67 8.36 1.05
CA ASP A 219 22.50 7.97 2.19
C ASP A 219 23.59 6.97 1.73
N LEU A 220 24.73 7.50 1.30
CA LEU A 220 25.85 6.70 0.77
C LEU A 220 26.68 6.03 1.87
N ASN A 221 26.30 6.17 3.14
CA ASN A 221 26.98 5.55 4.25
C ASN A 221 25.96 4.91 5.21
N THR A 222 26.45 4.08 6.13
CA THR A 222 25.60 3.35 7.08
C THR A 222 25.36 4.12 8.37
N PHE A 223 25.61 5.44 8.41
CA PHE A 223 25.59 6.23 9.65
C PHE A 223 24.23 6.20 10.32
N ARG A 224 23.13 6.36 9.57
CA ARG A 224 21.78 6.35 10.15
C ARG A 224 21.42 5.02 10.81
N THR A 225 21.85 3.90 10.22
CA THR A 225 21.55 2.56 10.73
C THR A 225 22.51 2.10 11.82
N THR A 226 23.77 2.54 11.79
CA THR A 226 24.81 2.09 12.74
C THR A 226 25.03 3.02 13.92
N SER A 227 24.79 4.33 13.75
CA SER A 227 24.96 5.33 14.81
C SER A 227 24.11 5.00 16.03
N GLU A 228 24.75 4.92 17.20
CA GLU A 228 24.05 4.64 18.45
C GLU A 228 23.11 5.77 18.85
N GLU A 229 23.44 7.02 18.51
CA GLU A 229 22.57 8.17 18.74
C GLU A 229 21.28 8.03 17.94
N LYS A 230 21.36 7.71 16.64
CA LYS A 230 20.19 7.53 15.78
C LYS A 230 19.35 6.33 16.21
N ARG A 231 19.97 5.20 16.54
CA ARG A 231 19.24 4.05 17.10
C ARG A 231 18.61 4.35 18.46
N ALA A 232 19.22 5.18 19.30
CA ALA A 232 18.63 5.60 20.57
C ALA A 232 17.42 6.53 20.37
N LEU A 233 17.49 7.46 19.41
CA LEU A 233 16.37 8.32 19.03
C LEU A 233 15.21 7.50 18.45
N ASP A 234 15.51 6.52 17.60
CA ASP A 234 14.51 5.65 17.00
C ASP A 234 13.79 4.78 18.06
N ARG A 235 14.54 4.17 18.99
CA ARG A 235 13.97 3.46 20.15
C ARG A 235 13.11 4.35 21.04
N ALA A 236 13.42 5.65 21.12
CA ALA A 236 12.61 6.59 21.89
C ALA A 236 11.25 6.90 21.22
N GLN A 237 11.09 6.56 19.94
CA GLN A 237 9.83 6.70 19.18
C GLN A 237 9.06 5.37 19.06
N GLU A 238 9.47 4.30 19.73
CA GLU A 238 8.82 2.98 19.57
C GLU A 238 7.31 3.01 19.83
N ASP A 239 6.86 3.70 20.88
CA ASP A 239 5.43 3.86 21.19
C ASP A 239 4.64 4.52 20.04
N LEU A 240 5.25 5.50 19.37
CA LEU A 240 4.68 6.14 18.19
C LEU A 240 4.56 5.13 17.05
N TYR A 241 5.63 4.39 16.77
CA TYR A 241 5.65 3.42 15.68
C TYR A 241 4.67 2.28 15.92
N GLU A 242 4.56 1.75 17.13
CA GLU A 242 3.57 0.72 17.45
C GLU A 242 2.14 1.24 17.27
N THR A 243 1.88 2.49 17.65
CA THR A 243 0.58 3.13 17.42
C THR A 243 0.25 3.22 15.92
N VAL A 244 1.22 3.62 15.09
CA VAL A 244 1.08 3.71 13.63
C VAL A 244 0.91 2.31 13.02
N ARG A 245 1.70 1.32 13.43
CA ARG A 245 1.65 -0.07 12.96
C ARG A 245 0.31 -0.72 13.31
N HIS A 246 -0.23 -0.48 14.50
CA HIS A 246 -1.56 -0.96 14.88
C HIS A 246 -2.64 -0.39 13.95
N ALA A 247 -2.66 0.93 13.73
CA ALA A 247 -3.61 1.55 12.80
C ALA A 247 -3.44 1.02 11.37
N ALA A 248 -2.21 0.74 10.95
CA ALA A 248 -1.89 0.22 9.61
C ALA A 248 -2.36 -1.23 9.44
N GLU A 249 -2.20 -2.06 10.47
CA GLU A 249 -2.67 -3.44 10.45
C GLU A 249 -4.20 -3.50 10.39
N VAL A 250 -4.90 -2.63 11.12
CA VAL A 250 -6.36 -2.47 10.95
C VAL A 250 -6.70 -2.12 9.51
N HIS A 251 -6.02 -1.12 8.91
CA HIS A 251 -6.26 -0.72 7.53
C HIS A 251 -6.08 -1.90 6.56
N ARG A 252 -4.98 -2.65 6.71
CA ARG A 252 -4.65 -3.86 5.94
C ARG A 252 -5.77 -4.89 5.99
N HIS A 253 -6.27 -5.23 7.16
CA HIS A 253 -7.38 -6.18 7.33
C HIS A 253 -8.71 -5.64 6.75
N VAL A 254 -9.04 -4.36 7.00
CA VAL A 254 -10.26 -3.74 6.47
C VAL A 254 -10.22 -3.67 4.95
N ARG A 255 -9.07 -3.38 4.35
CA ARG A 255 -8.86 -3.40 2.90
C ARG A 255 -9.08 -4.78 2.30
N LYS A 256 -8.61 -5.84 2.95
CA LYS A 256 -8.87 -7.23 2.52
C LYS A 256 -10.37 -7.55 2.55
N PHE A 257 -11.09 -7.12 3.59
CA PHE A 257 -12.55 -7.24 3.64
C PHE A 257 -13.24 -6.39 2.55
N ALA A 258 -12.79 -5.16 2.35
CA ALA A 258 -13.32 -4.26 1.33
C ALA A 258 -13.26 -4.89 -0.07
N GLN A 259 -12.13 -5.55 -0.36
CA GLN A 259 -11.93 -6.33 -1.57
C GLN A 259 -12.96 -7.46 -1.74
N SER A 260 -13.34 -8.18 -0.69
CA SER A 260 -14.30 -9.29 -0.84
C SER A 260 -15.74 -8.84 -1.12
N ILE A 261 -16.09 -7.59 -0.78
CA ILE A 261 -17.45 -7.04 -0.98
C ILE A 261 -17.59 -6.19 -2.25
N MET A 262 -16.49 -5.70 -2.83
CA MET A 262 -16.51 -4.84 -4.01
C MET A 262 -16.80 -5.63 -5.29
N LYS A 263 -17.99 -5.39 -5.86
CA LYS A 263 -18.41 -5.95 -7.15
C LYS A 263 -19.42 -5.03 -7.84
N PRO A 264 -19.53 -5.06 -9.18
CA PRO A 264 -20.58 -4.35 -9.89
C PRO A 264 -21.97 -4.74 -9.35
N GLY A 265 -22.86 -3.76 -9.25
CA GLY A 265 -24.21 -3.91 -8.71
C GLY A 265 -24.35 -3.56 -7.23
N VAL A 266 -23.26 -3.30 -6.51
CA VAL A 266 -23.31 -2.85 -5.10
C VAL A 266 -23.58 -1.34 -5.04
N LYS A 267 -24.50 -0.93 -4.16
CA LYS A 267 -24.68 0.49 -3.84
C LYS A 267 -23.48 1.01 -3.05
N LEU A 268 -22.96 2.16 -3.45
CA LEU A 268 -21.77 2.74 -2.79
C LEU A 268 -22.05 3.06 -1.31
N ILE A 269 -23.26 3.47 -0.96
CA ILE A 269 -23.64 3.75 0.43
C ILE A 269 -23.56 2.51 1.33
N ASP A 270 -23.97 1.35 0.81
CA ASP A 270 -23.91 0.08 1.53
C ASP A 270 -22.47 -0.41 1.67
N MET A 271 -21.65 -0.22 0.63
CA MET A 271 -20.23 -0.54 0.65
C MET A 271 -19.47 0.30 1.69
N CYS A 272 -19.62 1.63 1.65
CA CYS A 272 -18.99 2.54 2.61
C CYS A 272 -19.43 2.20 4.04
N THR A 273 -20.72 1.97 4.26
CA THR A 273 -21.25 1.62 5.59
C THR A 273 -20.65 0.32 6.13
N GLN A 274 -20.55 -0.72 5.29
CA GLN A 274 -19.93 -2.00 5.69
C GLN A 274 -18.44 -1.84 6.01
N LEU A 275 -17.70 -1.12 5.17
CA LEU A 275 -16.26 -0.89 5.35
C LEU A 275 -15.99 -0.09 6.63
N GLU A 276 -16.73 1.00 6.84
CA GLU A 276 -16.60 1.84 8.03
C GLU A 276 -16.99 1.10 9.31
N ASN A 277 -18.00 0.25 9.28
CA ASN A 277 -18.36 -0.59 10.43
C ASN A 277 -17.28 -1.65 10.70
N LYS A 278 -16.70 -2.24 9.66
CA LYS A 278 -15.58 -3.19 9.82
C LYS A 278 -14.36 -2.50 10.43
N ASN A 279 -14.06 -1.28 10.01
CA ASN A 279 -12.98 -0.48 10.60
C ASN A 279 -13.22 -0.26 12.11
N ARG A 280 -14.41 0.23 12.49
CA ARG A 280 -14.79 0.43 13.91
C ARG A 280 -14.71 -0.85 14.73
N GLU A 281 -15.10 -1.99 14.16
CA GLU A 281 -15.04 -3.29 14.82
C GLU A 281 -13.59 -3.73 15.07
N LEU A 282 -12.75 -3.70 14.03
CA LEU A 282 -11.38 -4.22 14.13
C LEU A 282 -10.43 -3.31 14.92
N VAL A 283 -10.66 -1.99 14.89
CA VAL A 283 -9.94 -1.01 15.72
C VAL A 283 -10.50 -0.90 17.14
N VAL A 284 -11.71 -1.44 17.37
CA VAL A 284 -12.48 -1.30 18.62
C VAL A 284 -12.68 0.18 18.96
N GLU A 285 -13.45 0.89 18.13
CA GLU A 285 -13.71 2.34 18.23
C GLU A 285 -13.87 2.79 19.70
N ALA A 286 -13.06 3.76 20.13
CA ALA A 286 -13.07 4.31 21.49
C ALA A 286 -12.84 5.83 21.45
N GLY A 287 -13.86 6.56 21.00
CA GLY A 287 -13.82 8.00 20.84
C GLY A 287 -12.59 8.51 20.10
N PHE A 288 -11.85 9.45 20.70
CA PHE A 288 -10.60 9.96 20.11
C PHE A 288 -9.43 8.99 20.19
N ALA A 289 -9.43 8.06 21.15
CA ALA A 289 -8.29 7.17 21.35
C ALA A 289 -8.11 6.22 20.16
N ARG A 290 -9.18 5.81 19.47
CA ARG A 290 -9.09 5.00 18.25
C ARG A 290 -10.39 4.97 17.47
N GLY A 291 -10.31 4.94 16.14
CA GLY A 291 -11.47 4.94 15.25
C GLY A 291 -11.09 5.14 13.79
N ILE A 292 -12.05 5.63 13.01
CA ILE A 292 -11.83 5.98 11.60
C ILE A 292 -11.10 7.34 11.53
N GLY A 293 -10.07 7.45 10.69
CA GLY A 293 -9.29 8.67 10.51
C GLY A 293 -10.00 9.73 9.66
N PHE A 294 -10.72 9.31 8.61
CA PHE A 294 -11.50 10.16 7.72
C PHE A 294 -12.52 9.32 6.91
N PRO A 295 -13.56 9.94 6.30
CA PRO A 295 -14.62 9.20 5.61
C PRO A 295 -14.12 8.34 4.45
N THR A 296 -14.81 7.23 4.19
CA THR A 296 -14.48 6.36 3.06
C THR A 296 -14.81 7.03 1.73
N GLY A 297 -13.80 7.53 1.04
CA GLY A 297 -13.83 7.94 -0.34
C GLY A 297 -14.08 6.75 -1.27
N CYS A 298 -15.00 6.93 -2.22
CA CYS A 298 -15.35 5.96 -3.26
C CYS A 298 -15.56 6.65 -4.61
N SER A 299 -14.75 7.66 -4.90
CA SER A 299 -14.85 8.52 -6.08
C SER A 299 -14.82 7.72 -7.39
N LEU A 300 -15.75 8.00 -8.30
CA LEU A 300 -15.90 7.27 -9.57
C LEU A 300 -15.39 8.07 -10.77
N ASN A 301 -14.70 7.38 -11.68
CA ASN A 301 -14.34 7.86 -13.03
C ASN A 301 -13.56 9.18 -13.00
N HIS A 302 -14.10 10.27 -13.56
CA HIS A 302 -13.53 11.61 -13.59
C HIS A 302 -13.43 12.30 -12.22
N VAL A 303 -14.13 11.80 -11.18
CA VAL A 303 -14.01 12.32 -9.81
C VAL A 303 -12.78 11.70 -9.17
N ALA A 304 -11.74 12.48 -8.87
CA ALA A 304 -10.47 12.00 -8.35
C ALA A 304 -10.54 11.68 -6.84
N ALA A 305 -11.10 12.58 -6.04
CA ALA A 305 -11.07 12.51 -4.57
C ALA A 305 -12.34 13.14 -3.93
N HIS A 306 -12.47 12.95 -2.61
CA HIS A 306 -13.49 13.58 -1.75
C HIS A 306 -14.97 13.30 -2.07
N TYR A 307 -15.27 12.24 -2.82
CA TYR A 307 -16.64 11.75 -2.94
C TYR A 307 -16.88 10.56 -2.01
N THR A 308 -17.91 10.70 -1.18
CA THR A 308 -18.57 9.62 -0.45
C THR A 308 -20.08 9.90 -0.50
N PRO A 309 -20.95 8.88 -0.64
CA PRO A 309 -22.38 9.10 -0.79
C PRO A 309 -22.96 9.82 0.43
N ASN A 310 -23.87 10.77 0.21
CA ASN A 310 -24.74 11.31 1.25
C ASN A 310 -25.97 10.39 1.42
N SER A 311 -26.76 10.59 2.48
CA SER A 311 -28.04 9.89 2.63
C SER A 311 -28.96 10.16 1.43
N GLY A 312 -29.52 9.10 0.85
CA GLY A 312 -30.36 9.17 -0.35
C GLY A 312 -29.58 9.05 -1.68
N ASP A 313 -28.26 8.89 -1.64
CA ASP A 313 -27.47 8.57 -2.82
C ASP A 313 -27.65 7.08 -3.19
N ASP A 314 -28.29 6.84 -4.34
CA ASP A 314 -28.56 5.51 -4.89
C ASP A 314 -27.52 5.06 -5.92
N THR A 315 -26.35 5.70 -5.98
CA THR A 315 -25.27 5.35 -6.93
C THR A 315 -24.84 3.89 -6.74
N VAL A 316 -24.82 3.16 -7.87
CA VAL A 316 -24.44 1.75 -7.95
C VAL A 316 -23.14 1.62 -8.73
N LEU A 317 -22.19 0.88 -8.18
CA LEU A 317 -20.93 0.56 -8.83
C LEU A 317 -21.17 -0.27 -10.10
N SER A 318 -20.64 0.18 -11.24
CA SER A 318 -20.79 -0.49 -12.53
C SER A 318 -19.49 -1.18 -12.97
N TYR A 319 -19.58 -2.06 -13.97
CA TYR A 319 -18.43 -2.80 -14.51
C TYR A 319 -17.35 -1.88 -15.11
N GLY A 320 -17.77 -0.86 -15.86
CA GLY A 320 -16.88 0.11 -16.51
C GLY A 320 -16.44 1.27 -15.62
N ASP A 321 -16.73 1.22 -14.32
CA ASP A 321 -16.31 2.28 -13.40
C ASP A 321 -14.86 2.09 -12.93
N VAL A 322 -14.16 3.22 -12.78
CA VAL A 322 -12.86 3.32 -12.11
C VAL A 322 -13.04 4.00 -10.76
N MET A 323 -13.07 3.21 -9.70
CA MET A 323 -13.38 3.67 -8.34
C MET A 323 -12.11 3.81 -7.50
N LYS A 324 -11.95 4.94 -6.82
CA LYS A 324 -10.87 5.16 -5.85
C LYS A 324 -11.40 4.88 -4.46
N VAL A 325 -10.85 3.87 -3.79
CA VAL A 325 -11.19 3.53 -2.41
C VAL A 325 -10.13 4.12 -1.51
N ASP A 326 -10.56 5.03 -0.65
CA ASP A 326 -9.68 5.84 0.18
C ASP A 326 -10.30 5.95 1.57
N PHE A 327 -9.63 5.43 2.59
CA PHE A 327 -10.16 5.49 3.95
C PHE A 327 -9.01 5.47 4.96
N GLY A 328 -9.26 6.06 6.12
CA GLY A 328 -8.25 6.13 7.18
C GLY A 328 -8.64 5.35 8.42
N THR A 329 -7.62 4.87 9.13
CA THR A 329 -7.73 4.41 10.52
C THR A 329 -6.88 5.32 11.39
N GLN A 330 -7.31 5.62 12.61
CA GLN A 330 -6.51 6.38 13.56
C GLN A 330 -6.45 5.72 14.93
N ILE A 331 -5.30 5.84 15.59
CA ILE A 331 -5.11 5.49 17.00
C ILE A 331 -4.32 6.64 17.65
N ASN A 332 -4.86 7.20 18.73
CA ASN A 332 -4.33 8.37 19.45
C ASN A 332 -3.98 9.54 18.52
N GLY A 333 -4.77 9.73 17.46
CA GLY A 333 -4.57 10.76 16.45
C GLY A 333 -3.49 10.44 15.42
N ARG A 334 -2.84 9.28 15.48
CA ARG A 334 -1.92 8.81 14.43
C ARG A 334 -2.75 8.19 13.33
N ILE A 335 -2.82 8.87 12.20
CA ILE A 335 -3.69 8.52 11.08
C ILE A 335 -2.89 7.71 10.06
N ILE A 336 -3.46 6.60 9.64
CA ILE A 336 -3.04 5.91 8.43
C ILE A 336 -3.96 6.37 7.31
N ASP A 337 -3.36 7.05 6.35
CA ASP A 337 -3.96 7.38 5.07
C ASP A 337 -3.44 6.37 4.04
N SER A 338 -4.35 5.59 3.45
CA SER A 338 -3.99 4.64 2.40
C SER A 338 -5.17 4.36 1.47
N ALA A 339 -4.90 4.35 0.17
CA ALA A 339 -5.89 4.23 -0.88
C ALA A 339 -5.43 3.33 -2.04
N TRP A 340 -6.42 2.83 -2.78
CA TRP A 340 -6.20 2.14 -4.04
C TRP A 340 -7.33 2.38 -5.02
N THR A 341 -7.04 2.12 -6.29
CA THR A 341 -8.06 2.14 -7.35
C THR A 341 -8.54 0.72 -7.65
N VAL A 342 -9.84 0.60 -7.89
CA VAL A 342 -10.56 -0.60 -8.29
C VAL A 342 -11.18 -0.35 -9.66
N ALA A 343 -10.93 -1.26 -10.59
CA ALA A 343 -11.60 -1.34 -11.88
C ALA A 343 -11.83 -2.81 -12.23
N PHE A 344 -12.98 -3.12 -12.85
CA PHE A 344 -13.30 -4.50 -13.26
C PHE A 344 -13.01 -4.75 -14.73
N ASP A 345 -13.00 -3.69 -15.54
CA ASP A 345 -12.63 -3.74 -16.94
C ASP A 345 -11.10 -3.69 -17.10
N PRO A 346 -10.47 -4.71 -17.71
CA PRO A 346 -9.02 -4.79 -17.92
C PRO A 346 -8.42 -3.61 -18.68
N GLN A 347 -9.22 -2.88 -19.47
CA GLN A 347 -8.71 -1.75 -20.25
C GLN A 347 -8.11 -0.63 -19.38
N PHE A 348 -8.48 -0.59 -18.09
CA PHE A 348 -7.95 0.38 -17.13
C PHE A 348 -6.67 -0.08 -16.43
N ASP A 349 -6.23 -1.33 -16.58
CA ASP A 349 -5.04 -1.87 -15.89
C ASP A 349 -3.80 -0.97 -16.05
N PRO A 350 -3.46 -0.43 -17.25
CA PRO A 350 -2.32 0.47 -17.40
C PRO A 350 -2.47 1.79 -16.64
N LEU A 351 -3.69 2.32 -16.50
CA LEU A 351 -3.96 3.54 -15.73
C LEU A 351 -3.73 3.31 -14.23
N LEU A 352 -4.15 2.15 -13.72
CA LEU A 352 -3.94 1.75 -12.32
C LEU A 352 -2.46 1.49 -12.03
N GLU A 353 -1.76 0.83 -12.96
CA GLU A 353 -0.32 0.57 -12.83
C GLU A 353 0.49 1.86 -12.87
N ALA A 354 0.15 2.83 -13.72
CA ALA A 354 0.79 4.14 -13.74
C ALA A 354 0.69 4.86 -12.38
N ALA A 355 -0.49 4.88 -11.75
CA ALA A 355 -0.67 5.47 -10.42
C ALA A 355 0.18 4.74 -9.36
N LYS A 356 0.18 3.41 -9.39
CA LYS A 356 0.95 2.60 -8.45
C LYS A 356 2.46 2.78 -8.62
N ALA A 357 2.95 2.77 -9.86
CA ALA A 357 4.37 2.94 -10.18
C ALA A 357 4.85 4.34 -9.76
N ALA A 358 4.09 5.39 -10.09
CA ALA A 358 4.41 6.75 -9.70
C ALA A 358 4.40 6.95 -8.18
N THR A 359 3.43 6.38 -7.46
CA THR A 359 3.43 6.41 -5.98
C THR A 359 4.66 5.70 -5.40
N ASN A 360 5.04 4.52 -5.92
CA ASN A 360 6.23 3.82 -5.45
C ASN A 360 7.53 4.60 -5.76
N ALA A 361 7.59 5.30 -6.88
CA ALA A 361 8.71 6.20 -7.19
C ALA A 361 8.77 7.35 -6.18
N GLY A 362 7.64 7.98 -5.87
CA GLY A 362 7.55 8.99 -4.81
C GLY A 362 8.01 8.48 -3.45
N ILE A 363 7.66 7.24 -3.07
CA ILE A 363 8.11 6.60 -1.82
C ILE A 363 9.63 6.37 -1.84
N ALA A 364 10.17 5.84 -2.93
CA ALA A 364 11.61 5.56 -3.05
C ALA A 364 12.47 6.84 -3.05
N CYS A 365 11.91 7.96 -3.53
CA CYS A 365 12.57 9.27 -3.51
C CYS A 365 12.32 10.06 -2.21
N ALA A 366 11.36 9.63 -1.38
CA ALA A 366 11.07 10.26 -0.10
C ALA A 366 12.13 9.87 0.94
N GLY A 367 12.51 10.84 1.77
CA GLY A 367 13.51 10.61 2.81
C GLY A 367 13.90 11.91 3.48
N ILE A 368 14.60 11.81 4.61
CA ILE A 368 15.09 12.98 5.33
C ILE A 368 15.99 13.79 4.39
N ASP A 369 15.81 15.11 4.40
CA ASP A 369 16.47 16.08 3.50
C ASP A 369 16.04 16.06 2.02
N ALA A 370 15.19 15.12 1.61
CA ALA A 370 14.64 15.10 0.25
C ALA A 370 13.75 16.33 0.02
N ARG A 371 13.87 16.95 -1.17
CA ARG A 371 13.12 18.15 -1.54
C ARG A 371 11.78 17.79 -2.16
N LEU A 372 10.71 18.41 -1.68
CA LEU A 372 9.35 18.11 -2.12
C LEU A 372 9.17 18.33 -3.64
N GLY A 373 9.71 19.43 -4.19
CA GLY A 373 9.61 19.70 -5.62
C GLY A 373 10.35 18.71 -6.53
N GLU A 374 11.43 18.09 -6.04
CA GLU A 374 12.19 17.06 -6.75
C GLU A 374 11.44 15.73 -6.75
N ILE A 375 10.88 15.33 -5.60
CA ILE A 375 10.00 14.16 -5.49
C ILE A 375 8.84 14.27 -6.50
N GLY A 376 8.22 15.45 -6.62
CA GLY A 376 7.17 15.68 -7.60
C GLY A 376 7.63 15.55 -9.06
N GLY A 377 8.89 15.87 -9.36
CA GLY A 377 9.48 15.65 -10.68
C GLY A 377 9.64 14.17 -11.01
N GLU A 378 10.16 13.37 -10.08
CA GLU A 378 10.32 11.92 -10.24
C GLU A 378 8.96 11.21 -10.39
N ILE A 379 7.98 11.59 -9.57
CA ILE A 379 6.60 11.10 -9.70
C ILE A 379 6.05 11.40 -11.09
N GLN A 380 6.23 12.63 -11.59
CA GLN A 380 5.73 13.04 -12.89
C GLN A 380 6.39 12.27 -14.03
N GLU A 381 7.71 12.12 -13.99
CA GLU A 381 8.47 11.40 -15.02
C GLU A 381 7.97 9.96 -15.14
N VAL A 382 7.83 9.26 -14.01
CA VAL A 382 7.30 7.90 -14.01
C VAL A 382 5.85 7.88 -14.48
N MET A 383 4.99 8.77 -13.98
CA MET A 383 3.57 8.80 -14.34
C MET A 383 3.33 9.04 -15.83
N GLU A 384 3.99 10.05 -16.40
CA GLU A 384 3.79 10.50 -17.79
C GLU A 384 4.56 9.63 -18.80
N SER A 385 5.33 8.63 -18.34
CA SER A 385 5.90 7.59 -19.19
C SER A 385 4.87 6.53 -19.66
N PHE A 386 3.67 6.51 -19.07
CA PHE A 386 2.61 5.56 -19.40
C PHE A 386 1.61 6.12 -20.42
N GLU A 387 1.04 5.21 -21.21
CA GLU A 387 -0.16 5.44 -22.01
C GLU A 387 -1.20 4.35 -21.74
N VAL A 388 -2.48 4.68 -21.97
CA VAL A 388 -3.59 3.74 -21.79
C VAL A 388 -4.54 3.81 -22.98
N THR A 389 -5.03 2.66 -23.44
CA THR A 389 -6.03 2.57 -24.52
C THR A 389 -7.38 2.18 -23.95
N ILE A 390 -8.34 3.09 -24.04
CA ILE A 390 -9.70 2.93 -23.51
C ILE A 390 -10.67 3.12 -24.68
N ASP A 391 -11.57 2.15 -24.88
CA ASP A 391 -12.54 2.12 -25.99
C ASP A 391 -11.89 2.38 -27.38
N GLY A 392 -10.71 1.82 -27.60
CA GLY A 392 -9.97 1.95 -28.87
C GLY A 392 -9.27 3.29 -29.08
N LYS A 393 -9.25 4.18 -28.07
CA LYS A 393 -8.51 5.44 -28.11
C LYS A 393 -7.39 5.46 -27.08
N THR A 394 -6.18 5.78 -27.53
CA THR A 394 -4.99 5.90 -26.68
C THR A 394 -4.90 7.30 -26.09
N TYR A 395 -4.57 7.36 -24.80
CA TYR A 395 -4.38 8.57 -24.02
C TYR A 395 -3.01 8.53 -23.36
N PRO A 396 -2.21 9.62 -23.42
CA PRO A 396 -1.10 9.78 -22.49
C PRO A 396 -1.67 9.94 -21.08
N VAL A 397 -1.07 9.25 -20.10
CA VAL A 397 -1.42 9.42 -18.69
C VAL A 397 -0.82 10.73 -18.20
N LYS A 398 -1.58 11.50 -17.42
CA LYS A 398 -1.13 12.79 -16.86
C LYS A 398 -1.29 12.80 -15.35
N SER A 399 -0.35 13.42 -14.65
CA SER A 399 -0.53 13.77 -13.24
C SER A 399 -1.62 14.86 -13.09
N ILE A 400 -2.44 14.76 -12.04
CA ILE A 400 -3.38 15.82 -11.66
C ILE A 400 -2.63 16.90 -10.89
N ARG A 401 -2.14 17.92 -11.58
CA ARG A 401 -1.13 18.87 -11.06
C ARG A 401 -1.53 19.72 -9.84
N ASN A 402 -2.81 19.75 -9.47
CA ASN A 402 -3.32 20.44 -8.28
C ASN A 402 -3.85 19.50 -7.19
N LEU A 403 -3.45 18.22 -7.24
CA LEU A 403 -3.52 17.29 -6.12
C LEU A 403 -2.10 16.94 -5.67
N ASN A 404 -1.96 16.54 -4.41
CA ASN A 404 -0.68 16.43 -3.73
C ASN A 404 -0.81 15.37 -2.64
N GLY A 405 0.31 14.74 -2.27
CA GLY A 405 0.43 14.15 -0.95
C GLY A 405 0.65 15.21 0.12
N HIS A 406 0.79 14.79 1.37
CA HIS A 406 0.86 15.72 2.49
C HIS A 406 1.53 15.14 3.74
N SER A 407 2.04 16.02 4.60
CA SER A 407 2.42 15.62 5.96
C SER A 407 1.17 15.35 6.81
N ILE A 408 1.30 14.43 7.77
CA ILE A 408 0.26 14.02 8.72
C ILE A 408 0.72 14.36 10.14
N GLY A 409 -0.17 15.01 10.90
CA GLY A 409 0.04 15.35 12.30
C GLY A 409 -0.96 14.64 13.21
N PRO A 410 -0.76 14.69 14.55
CA PRO A 410 -1.73 14.14 15.49
C PRO A 410 -3.12 14.78 15.30
N TYR A 411 -4.12 13.98 14.95
CA TYR A 411 -5.49 14.41 14.67
C TYR A 411 -5.61 15.44 13.52
N GLN A 412 -4.59 15.55 12.68
CA GLN A 412 -4.51 16.53 11.60
C GLN A 412 -4.07 15.82 10.31
N ILE A 413 -5.04 15.53 9.44
CA ILE A 413 -4.78 14.82 8.18
C ILE A 413 -3.78 15.58 7.31
N HIS A 414 -3.93 16.90 7.17
CA HIS A 414 -3.01 17.77 6.43
C HIS A 414 -2.24 18.68 7.41
N ALA A 415 -0.98 18.34 7.70
CA ALA A 415 -0.13 19.03 8.68
C ALA A 415 0.74 20.17 8.10
N GLY A 416 0.48 20.59 6.87
CA GLY A 416 0.98 21.85 6.31
C GLY A 416 2.06 21.73 5.24
N LYS A 417 2.75 20.58 5.11
CA LYS A 417 3.62 20.32 3.95
C LYS A 417 2.85 19.55 2.89
N SER A 418 2.99 19.94 1.63
CA SER A 418 2.38 19.27 0.48
C SER A 418 3.46 18.61 -0.37
N VAL A 419 3.27 17.34 -0.71
CA VAL A 419 4.16 16.58 -1.60
C VAL A 419 3.61 16.71 -3.03
N PRO A 420 4.24 17.51 -3.92
CA PRO A 420 3.79 17.64 -5.28
C PRO A 420 3.93 16.34 -6.06
N ILE A 421 3.07 16.17 -7.06
CA ILE A 421 3.08 15.02 -8.00
C ILE A 421 3.46 15.46 -9.43
N VAL A 422 3.93 16.70 -9.53
CA VAL A 422 4.52 17.34 -10.70
C VAL A 422 5.77 18.07 -10.27
N LYS A 423 6.72 18.28 -11.20
CA LYS A 423 7.91 19.08 -10.91
C LYS A 423 7.51 20.49 -10.47
N THR A 424 8.06 20.95 -9.35
CA THR A 424 7.89 22.34 -8.88
C THR A 424 9.23 22.91 -8.44
N GLU A 425 9.27 24.23 -8.22
CA GLU A 425 10.45 24.90 -7.65
C GLU A 425 10.52 24.79 -6.12
N ASP A 426 9.59 24.07 -5.47
CA ASP A 426 9.54 23.95 -4.01
C ASP A 426 10.80 23.29 -3.45
N GLN A 427 11.55 24.06 -2.65
CA GLN A 427 12.79 23.65 -2.02
C GLN A 427 12.58 23.15 -0.58
N THR A 428 11.35 23.12 -0.08
CA THR A 428 11.00 22.58 1.24
C THR A 428 11.47 21.13 1.33
N LYS A 429 12.01 20.76 2.49
CA LYS A 429 12.56 19.44 2.76
C LYS A 429 11.66 18.62 3.69
N MET A 430 11.70 17.31 3.52
CA MET A 430 11.24 16.37 4.54
C MET A 430 12.22 16.35 5.71
N GLU A 431 11.69 16.28 6.92
CA GLU A 431 12.44 16.33 8.17
C GLU A 431 12.31 15.01 8.95
N GLU A 432 13.29 14.74 9.81
CA GLU A 432 13.31 13.53 10.65
C GLU A 432 12.11 13.49 11.61
N GLY A 433 11.42 12.36 11.68
CA GLY A 433 10.24 12.15 12.52
C GLY A 433 8.90 12.60 11.92
N GLU A 434 8.90 13.16 10.70
CA GLU A 434 7.66 13.47 9.99
C GLU A 434 6.98 12.21 9.44
N ILE A 435 5.64 12.25 9.36
CA ILE A 435 4.81 11.22 8.73
C ILE A 435 4.17 11.85 7.49
N PHE A 436 4.17 11.14 6.37
CA PHE A 436 3.59 11.62 5.11
C PHE A 436 2.62 10.61 4.51
N ALA A 437 1.52 11.10 3.95
CA ALA A 437 0.80 10.43 2.89
C ALA A 437 1.51 10.71 1.56
N ILE A 438 2.13 9.67 0.98
CA ILE A 438 2.64 9.73 -0.39
C ILE A 438 1.58 9.16 -1.30
N GLU A 439 0.91 10.05 -2.03
CA GLU A 439 -0.20 9.74 -2.90
C GLU A 439 -0.03 10.38 -4.27
N THR A 440 -0.51 9.69 -5.30
CA THR A 440 -0.47 10.18 -6.68
C THR A 440 -1.78 9.97 -7.38
N PHE A 441 -2.15 10.97 -8.19
CA PHE A 441 -3.38 10.99 -8.95
C PHE A 441 -3.07 11.17 -10.41
N ASN A 442 -3.67 10.32 -11.24
CA ASN A 442 -3.51 10.40 -12.67
C ASN A 442 -4.85 10.52 -13.39
N THR A 443 -4.79 10.90 -14.66
CA THR A 443 -5.98 11.11 -15.46
C THR A 443 -5.72 10.97 -16.95
N THR A 444 -6.76 10.58 -17.68
CA THR A 444 -6.82 10.70 -19.15
C THR A 444 -7.36 12.05 -19.63
N GLY A 445 -7.74 12.93 -18.68
CA GLY A 445 -8.35 14.23 -18.91
C GLY A 445 -7.35 15.38 -19.04
N ARG A 446 -7.67 16.50 -18.36
CA ARG A 446 -6.88 17.74 -18.46
C ARG A 446 -5.73 17.82 -17.46
N GLY A 447 -5.64 16.88 -16.50
CA GLY A 447 -4.61 16.91 -15.47
C GLY A 447 -4.84 18.01 -14.43
N TYR A 448 -6.10 18.39 -14.18
CA TYR A 448 -6.47 19.43 -13.21
C TYR A 448 -7.89 19.22 -12.71
N VAL A 449 -8.09 19.23 -11.40
CA VAL A 449 -9.40 19.05 -10.78
C VAL A 449 -10.02 20.37 -10.35
N VAL A 450 -11.35 20.43 -10.36
CA VAL A 450 -12.15 21.52 -9.79
C VAL A 450 -13.16 20.93 -8.81
N GLU A 451 -13.66 21.74 -7.90
CA GLU A 451 -14.75 21.33 -7.01
C GLU A 451 -16.05 21.20 -7.80
N ASP A 452 -16.70 20.04 -7.74
CA ASP A 452 -18.03 19.81 -8.34
C ASP A 452 -18.77 18.69 -7.60
N GLY A 453 -20.11 18.70 -7.68
CA GLY A 453 -20.98 17.76 -6.98
C GLY A 453 -21.34 18.17 -5.56
N GLU A 454 -22.17 17.34 -4.91
CA GLU A 454 -22.61 17.61 -3.55
C GLU A 454 -21.51 17.32 -2.53
N CYS A 455 -21.15 18.33 -1.73
CA CYS A 455 -20.15 18.18 -0.68
C CYS A 455 -20.63 17.21 0.42
N SER A 456 -19.81 16.20 0.71
CA SER A 456 -20.06 15.22 1.78
C SER A 456 -19.01 15.25 2.88
N HIS A 457 -17.78 15.69 2.61
CA HIS A 457 -16.68 15.73 3.57
C HIS A 457 -16.56 17.10 4.24
N TYR A 458 -16.33 17.08 5.55
CA TYR A 458 -16.16 18.26 6.39
C TYR A 458 -15.10 17.98 7.45
N ALA A 459 -14.34 18.99 7.85
CA ALA A 459 -13.48 18.90 9.03
C ALA A 459 -13.54 20.22 9.79
N LYS A 460 -13.36 20.17 11.11
CA LYS A 460 -13.14 21.41 11.86
C LYS A 460 -11.76 21.96 11.46
N ALA A 461 -11.67 23.24 11.16
CA ALA A 461 -10.37 23.87 10.90
C ALA A 461 -9.46 23.69 12.14
N PHE A 462 -8.22 23.27 11.93
CA PHE A 462 -7.30 22.98 13.03
C PHE A 462 -7.00 24.24 13.85
N ASP A 463 -6.83 25.36 13.15
CA ASP A 463 -6.64 26.73 13.64
C ASP A 463 -7.93 27.55 13.61
N ALA A 464 -9.10 26.90 13.80
CA ALA A 464 -10.41 27.54 13.68
C ALA A 464 -10.50 28.89 14.43
N PRO A 465 -11.03 29.94 13.78
CA PRO A 465 -11.18 31.25 14.40
C PRO A 465 -12.20 31.21 15.55
N HIS A 466 -11.99 32.04 16.56
CA HIS A 466 -13.00 32.25 17.59
C HIS A 466 -14.11 33.16 17.07
N VAL A 467 -15.24 32.56 16.66
CA VAL A 467 -16.41 33.30 16.14
C VAL A 467 -17.63 33.08 17.04
N PRO A 468 -18.23 34.14 17.63
CA PRO A 468 -19.46 34.02 18.39
C PRO A 468 -20.65 33.57 17.53
N LEU A 469 -21.06 32.31 17.66
CA LEU A 469 -22.20 31.75 16.93
C LEU A 469 -23.55 32.22 17.52
N ARG A 470 -24.28 33.03 16.75
CA ARG A 470 -25.62 33.51 17.14
C ARG A 470 -26.73 32.47 16.94
N LEU A 471 -26.57 31.55 15.98
CA LEU A 471 -27.56 30.51 15.69
C LEU A 471 -27.46 29.37 16.71
N PRO A 472 -28.50 29.11 17.54
CA PRO A 472 -28.44 28.05 18.56
C PRO A 472 -28.17 26.66 17.99
N ARG A 473 -28.71 26.36 16.80
CA ARG A 473 -28.47 25.10 16.10
C ARG A 473 -27.01 24.95 15.63
N ALA A 474 -26.37 26.03 15.18
CA ALA A 474 -24.95 26.01 14.82
C ALA A 474 -24.06 25.75 16.04
N LYS A 475 -24.37 26.41 17.18
CA LYS A 475 -23.68 26.15 18.45
C LYS A 475 -23.83 24.70 18.92
N LYS A 476 -25.05 24.14 18.84
CA LYS A 476 -25.32 22.74 19.18
C LYS A 476 -24.55 21.78 18.26
N LEU A 477 -24.57 22.03 16.95
CA LEU A 477 -23.87 21.22 15.96
C LEU A 477 -22.35 21.28 16.16
N LEU A 478 -21.77 22.46 16.40
CA LEU A 478 -20.35 22.60 16.70
C LEU A 478 -19.95 21.85 17.97
N GLY A 479 -20.78 21.89 19.01
CA GLY A 479 -20.56 21.12 20.24
C GLY A 479 -20.58 19.61 20.00
N HIS A 480 -21.45 19.14 19.11
CA HIS A 480 -21.47 17.75 18.66
C HIS A 480 -20.19 17.39 17.87
N ILE A 481 -19.85 18.17 16.84
CA ILE A 481 -18.64 17.95 16.02
C ILE A 481 -17.37 17.94 16.89
N THR A 482 -17.21 18.92 17.77
CA THR A 482 -16.02 19.04 18.63
C THR A 482 -15.91 17.86 19.59
N ARG A 483 -17.03 17.38 20.13
CA ARG A 483 -17.04 16.22 21.04
C ARG A 483 -16.78 14.92 20.29
N THR A 484 -17.30 14.76 19.08
CA THR A 484 -17.28 13.47 18.36
C THR A 484 -16.08 13.31 17.45
N PHE A 485 -15.69 14.35 16.70
CA PHE A 485 -14.63 14.26 15.67
C PHE A 485 -13.43 15.15 15.96
N GLY A 486 -13.57 16.17 16.80
CA GLY A 486 -12.47 17.08 17.09
C GLY A 486 -12.05 17.80 15.82
N THR A 487 -10.83 17.54 15.35
CA THR A 487 -10.28 18.03 14.07
C THR A 487 -10.22 16.95 12.98
N LEU A 488 -10.59 15.70 13.28
CA LEU A 488 -10.65 14.64 12.26
C LEU A 488 -11.75 14.95 11.23
N PRO A 489 -11.52 14.66 9.94
CA PRO A 489 -12.56 14.74 8.92
C PRO A 489 -13.72 13.79 9.21
N TRP A 490 -14.92 14.21 8.81
CA TRP A 490 -16.18 13.48 8.97
C TRP A 490 -17.10 13.73 7.77
N CYS A 491 -18.17 12.94 7.63
CA CYS A 491 -19.15 13.12 6.57
C CYS A 491 -20.59 13.17 7.10
N ARG A 492 -21.51 13.67 6.26
CA ARG A 492 -22.94 13.80 6.61
C ARG A 492 -23.56 12.50 7.12
N ARG A 493 -23.28 11.37 6.46
CA ARG A 493 -23.79 10.05 6.87
C ARG A 493 -23.46 9.72 8.32
N TRP A 494 -22.28 10.11 8.80
CA TRP A 494 -21.85 9.76 10.15
C TRP A 494 -22.71 10.43 11.21
N ILE A 495 -22.96 11.73 11.10
CA ILE A 495 -23.80 12.45 12.07
C ILE A 495 -25.28 12.11 11.94
N GLU A 496 -25.70 11.52 10.83
CA GLU A 496 -27.07 11.04 10.58
C GLU A 496 -27.33 9.63 11.11
N ARG A 497 -26.31 8.92 11.59
CA ARG A 497 -26.47 7.65 12.30
C ARG A 497 -27.18 7.84 13.63
N GLU A 498 -27.81 6.79 14.14
CA GLU A 498 -28.48 6.79 15.44
C GLU A 498 -27.54 7.09 16.63
N ASP A 499 -26.25 6.77 16.48
CA ASP A 499 -25.18 7.11 17.42
C ASP A 499 -24.55 8.48 17.16
N GLY A 500 -25.03 9.24 16.18
CA GLY A 500 -24.47 10.54 15.82
C GLY A 500 -22.97 10.48 15.50
N GLY A 501 -22.49 9.36 14.94
CA GLY A 501 -21.12 9.23 14.41
C GLY A 501 -20.12 8.57 15.36
N SER A 502 -20.49 8.24 16.58
CA SER A 502 -19.64 7.44 17.49
C SER A 502 -20.48 6.70 18.52
N ALA A 503 -20.38 5.37 18.55
CA ALA A 503 -21.13 4.53 19.48
C ALA A 503 -20.60 4.62 20.93
N THR A 504 -19.39 5.14 21.12
CA THR A 504 -18.72 5.22 22.42
C THR A 504 -18.82 6.60 23.07
N ILE A 505 -18.90 7.67 22.28
CA ILE A 505 -18.97 9.04 22.80
C ILE A 505 -20.42 9.48 23.02
N ASN A 506 -21.30 9.14 22.08
CA ASN A 506 -22.64 9.72 22.02
C ASN A 506 -23.70 8.73 22.53
N PRO A 507 -24.76 9.22 23.19
CA PRO A 507 -25.89 8.36 23.56
C PRO A 507 -26.66 7.89 22.32
N LYS A 508 -27.44 6.80 22.47
CA LYS A 508 -28.41 6.39 21.44
C LYS A 508 -29.40 7.53 21.16
N GLY A 509 -29.72 7.75 19.88
CA GLY A 509 -30.57 8.85 19.44
C GLY A 509 -29.84 10.20 19.31
N ALA A 510 -28.50 10.21 19.30
CA ALA A 510 -27.69 11.40 19.10
C ALA A 510 -27.60 11.86 17.63
N LYS A 511 -28.40 11.24 16.75
CA LYS A 511 -28.58 11.61 15.36
C LYS A 511 -28.81 13.11 15.19
N GLN A 512 -28.10 13.70 14.23
CA GLN A 512 -28.30 15.08 13.83
C GLN A 512 -29.31 15.14 12.67
N GLU A 513 -30.32 16.00 12.81
CA GLU A 513 -31.35 16.22 11.80
C GLU A 513 -31.49 17.72 11.50
N LYS A 514 -31.92 18.05 10.28
CA LYS A 514 -32.18 19.45 9.85
C LYS A 514 -30.98 20.38 10.14
N TYR A 515 -29.76 19.84 10.01
CA TYR A 515 -28.50 20.49 10.40
C TYR A 515 -27.83 21.27 9.27
N LEU A 516 -28.25 21.09 8.01
CA LEU A 516 -27.55 21.65 6.84
C LEU A 516 -27.37 23.18 6.88
N MET A 517 -28.38 23.93 7.35
CA MET A 517 -28.25 25.39 7.51
C MET A 517 -27.27 25.76 8.63
N ALA A 518 -27.24 24.98 9.71
CA ALA A 518 -26.28 25.15 10.79
C ALA A 518 -24.85 24.81 10.31
N LEU A 519 -24.70 23.74 9.54
CA LEU A 519 -23.42 23.35 8.93
C LEU A 519 -22.91 24.41 7.97
N LYS A 520 -23.78 24.92 7.07
CA LYS A 520 -23.43 26.03 6.18
C LYS A 520 -22.94 27.24 6.97
N ASN A 521 -23.61 27.59 8.07
CA ASN A 521 -23.15 28.70 8.91
C ASN A 521 -21.76 28.46 9.50
N LEU A 522 -21.45 27.23 9.96
CA LEU A 522 -20.11 26.89 10.45
C LEU A 522 -19.05 27.02 9.35
N VAL A 523 -19.40 26.61 8.12
CA VAL A 523 -18.52 26.75 6.94
C VAL A 523 -18.29 28.21 6.58
N ASP A 524 -19.36 29.01 6.47
CA ASP A 524 -19.28 30.43 6.14
C ASP A 524 -18.44 31.22 7.18
N THR A 525 -18.39 30.75 8.44
CA THR A 525 -17.58 31.35 9.51
C THR A 525 -16.13 30.86 9.58
N GLY A 526 -15.74 29.89 8.75
CA GLY A 526 -14.39 29.31 8.76
C GLY A 526 -14.09 28.37 9.93
N ILE A 527 -15.09 28.01 10.75
CA ILE A 527 -14.91 27.06 11.86
C ILE A 527 -14.80 25.63 11.32
N VAL A 528 -15.55 25.33 10.27
CA VAL A 528 -15.56 24.03 9.58
C VAL A 528 -15.16 24.27 8.13
N THR A 529 -14.25 23.47 7.60
CA THR A 529 -13.90 23.47 6.19
C THR A 529 -14.74 22.41 5.47
N ALA A 530 -15.30 22.79 4.33
CA ALA A 530 -15.99 21.87 3.43
C ALA A 530 -14.99 21.34 2.39
N TYR A 531 -15.03 20.04 2.12
CA TYR A 531 -14.18 19.39 1.13
C TYR A 531 -15.08 18.73 0.07
N PRO A 532 -15.52 19.49 -0.94
CA PRO A 532 -16.34 18.93 -2.01
C PRO A 532 -15.55 17.95 -2.88
N PRO A 533 -16.23 17.10 -3.67
CA PRO A 533 -15.57 16.22 -4.62
C PRO A 533 -14.71 16.99 -5.61
N LEU A 534 -13.55 16.41 -5.94
CA LEU A 534 -12.57 17.02 -6.84
C LEU A 534 -12.61 16.31 -8.19
N VAL A 535 -13.03 17.01 -9.25
CA VAL A 535 -13.36 16.42 -10.55
C VAL A 535 -12.49 16.93 -11.70
N ASP A 536 -12.04 16.02 -12.56
CA ASP A 536 -11.53 16.35 -13.88
C ASP A 536 -12.71 16.45 -14.88
N VAL A 537 -12.41 16.67 -16.16
CA VAL A 537 -13.39 16.80 -17.24
C VAL A 537 -14.24 15.54 -17.36
N LYS A 538 -15.56 15.73 -17.44
CA LYS A 538 -16.50 14.62 -17.60
C LYS A 538 -16.12 13.74 -18.80
N GLY A 539 -16.10 12.43 -18.58
CA GLY A 539 -15.69 11.43 -19.57
C GLY A 539 -14.21 11.07 -19.53
N SER A 540 -13.39 11.73 -18.70
CA SER A 540 -12.08 11.22 -18.33
C SER A 540 -12.18 10.13 -17.27
N TYR A 541 -11.07 9.44 -17.05
CA TYR A 541 -10.88 8.46 -15.99
C TYR A 541 -9.68 8.88 -15.16
N THR A 542 -9.81 8.79 -13.84
CA THR A 542 -8.71 9.04 -12.91
C THR A 542 -8.40 7.80 -12.09
N ALA A 543 -7.14 7.55 -11.78
CA ALA A 543 -6.72 6.59 -10.76
C ALA A 543 -5.92 7.28 -9.64
N HIS A 544 -5.96 6.68 -8.46
CA HIS A 544 -5.30 7.10 -7.22
C HIS A 544 -4.60 5.90 -6.55
N CYS A 545 -3.39 6.12 -6.04
CA CYS A 545 -2.73 5.20 -5.11
C CYS A 545 -2.00 5.97 -4.01
N VAL A 546 -2.15 5.53 -2.77
CA VAL A 546 -1.29 5.89 -1.62
C VAL A 546 -0.41 4.68 -1.30
N SER A 547 0.67 4.86 -0.54
CA SER A 547 1.47 3.74 0.00
C SER A 547 0.58 2.65 0.61
N ARG A 548 0.87 1.39 0.29
CA ARG A 548 0.07 0.21 0.69
C ARG A 548 0.82 -0.77 1.60
N ARG A 549 2.09 -0.49 1.87
CA ARG A 549 3.07 -1.43 2.42
C ARG A 549 3.41 -1.08 3.86
#